data_AF-X5MGB8-F1
#
_entry.id   AF-X5MGB8-F1
#
_cell.length_a   1.000
_cell.length_b   1.000
_cell.length_c   1.000
_cell.angle_alpha   90.00
_cell.angle_beta   90.00
_cell.angle_gamma   90.00
#
_symmetry.space_group_name_H-M   'P 1'
#
loop_
_entity.id
_entity.type
_entity.pdbx_description
1 polymer ?
#
loop_
_entity_poly.entity_id
_entity_poly.type
_entity_poly.pdbx_seq_one_letter_code
_entity_poly.pdbx_strand_id
1 'polypeptide(L)' 'MHYDCYGEWYFFEMTGLLKIHADEDLVMICNSMAMLKNCARMCEAFGLVEGANDDALESYIVEHTFVG' A
#
# COMPACT_ATOMS: atom_id res chain seq x y z
N MET A 1 14.45 -1.07 14.81
CA MET A 1 13.59 -2.26 14.64
C MET A 1 13.02 -2.20 13.25
N HIS A 2 13.56 -3.03 12.35
CA HIS A 2 12.96 -3.27 11.04
C HIS A 2 11.77 -4.20 11.34
N TYR A 3 10.55 -3.67 11.28
CA TYR A 3 9.36 -4.53 11.31
C TYR A 3 9.27 -5.18 9.92
N ASP A 4 10.17 -6.14 9.66
CA ASP A 4 9.90 -7.11 8.62
C ASP A 4 8.71 -7.92 9.14
N CYS A 5 7.54 -7.59 8.59
CA CYS A 5 6.46 -8.52 8.30
C CYS A 5 6.72 -9.95 8.81
N TYR A 6 6.26 -10.24 10.03
CA TYR A 6 5.62 -11.55 10.25
C TYR A 6 4.63 -11.67 9.09
N GLY A 7 4.92 -12.57 8.13
CA GLY A 7 4.62 -12.38 6.71
C GLY A 7 3.28 -11.70 6.44
N GLU A 8 3.27 -10.68 5.57
CA GLU A 8 2.22 -9.72 5.11
C GLU A 8 0.75 -9.92 5.60
N TRP A 9 0.34 -11.15 5.84
CA TRP A 9 -0.91 -11.66 6.37
C TRP A 9 -1.06 -11.59 7.91
N TYR A 10 0.02 -11.61 8.70
CA TYR A 10 -0.07 -11.74 10.17
C TYR A 10 -0.85 -10.60 10.83
N PHE A 11 -0.71 -9.37 10.31
CA PHE A 11 -1.48 -8.23 10.80
C PHE A 11 -2.99 -8.45 10.65
N PHE A 12 -3.43 -8.94 9.49
CA PHE A 12 -4.83 -9.22 9.20
C PHE A 12 -5.39 -10.35 10.06
N GLU A 13 -4.61 -11.42 10.24
CA GLU A 13 -4.99 -12.54 11.12
C GLU A 13 -5.13 -12.10 12.57
N MET A 14 -4.19 -11.30 13.08
CA MET A 14 -4.19 -10.85 14.47
C MET A 14 -5.28 -9.82 14.78
N THR A 15 -5.66 -9.01 13.79
CA THR A 15 -6.70 -7.98 13.95
C THR A 15 -8.09 -8.46 13.57
N GLY A 16 -8.20 -9.59 12.87
CA GLY A 16 -9.46 -10.06 12.29
C GLY A 16 -9.96 -9.20 11.13
N LEU A 17 -9.11 -8.33 10.58
CA LEU A 17 -9.45 -7.50 9.43
C LEU A 17 -9.38 -8.32 8.13
N LEU A 18 -10.19 -7.90 7.16
CA LEU A 18 -10.12 -8.44 5.81
C LEU A 18 -8.78 -8.05 5.17
N LYS A 19 -8.23 -9.00 4.40
CA LYS A 19 -7.03 -8.80 3.59
C LYS A 19 -7.34 -7.82 2.46
N ILE A 20 -6.30 -7.22 1.90
CA ILE A 20 -6.43 -6.39 0.70
C ILE A 20 -6.61 -7.30 -0.52
N HIS A 21 -7.56 -6.92 -1.39
CA HIS A 21 -7.95 -7.62 -2.60
C HIS A 21 -7.73 -6.72 -3.83
N ALA A 22 -6.78 -7.09 -4.70
CA ALA A 22 -6.40 -6.26 -5.86
C ALA A 22 -7.51 -6.02 -6.89
N ASP A 23 -8.55 -6.85 -6.90
CA ASP A 23 -9.73 -6.74 -7.77
C ASP A 23 -10.84 -5.83 -7.23
N GLU A 24 -10.81 -5.52 -5.92
CA GLU A 24 -11.88 -4.79 -5.24
C GLU A 24 -11.40 -3.50 -4.57
N ASP A 25 -10.16 -3.47 -4.07
CA ASP A 25 -9.62 -2.38 -3.27
C ASP A 25 -8.85 -1.35 -4.09
N LEU A 26 -9.06 -0.08 -3.76
CA LEU A 26 -8.30 1.07 -4.26
C LEU A 26 -7.62 1.80 -3.11
N VAL A 27 -6.35 2.18 -3.28
CA VAL A 27 -5.53 2.76 -2.21
C VAL A 27 -4.94 4.12 -2.60
N MET A 28 -5.13 5.13 -1.76
CA MET A 28 -4.41 6.41 -1.87
C MET A 28 -3.49 6.58 -0.66
N ILE A 29 -2.19 6.77 -0.89
CA ILE A 29 -1.18 6.90 0.17
C ILE A 29 -0.63 8.33 0.16
N CYS A 30 -0.80 9.07 1.25
CA CYS A 30 -0.31 10.44 1.38
C CYS A 30 0.45 10.61 2.70
N ASN A 31 1.79 10.59 2.66
CA ASN A 31 2.63 10.80 3.85
C ASN A 31 4.11 11.08 3.51
N SER A 32 4.99 10.95 4.50
CA SER A 32 6.45 10.97 4.37
C SER A 32 6.98 9.93 3.38
N MET A 33 8.13 10.22 2.76
CA MET A 33 8.81 9.30 1.83
C MET A 33 9.02 7.88 2.38
N ALA A 34 9.33 7.77 3.67
CA ALA A 34 9.56 6.47 4.31
C ALA A 34 8.28 5.65 4.39
N MET A 35 7.15 6.28 4.76
CA MET A 35 5.86 5.60 4.80
C MET A 35 5.37 5.25 3.40
N LEU A 36 5.51 6.15 2.43
CA LEU A 36 5.12 5.88 1.04
C LEU A 36 5.79 4.61 0.51
N LYS A 37 7.12 4.48 0.68
CA LYS A 37 7.87 3.29 0.27
C LYS A 37 7.45 2.02 1.00
N ASN A 38 7.06 2.12 2.27
CA ASN A 38 6.60 0.95 3.02
C ASN A 38 5.20 0.52 2.58
N CYS A 39 4.27 1.47 2.43
CA CYS A 39 2.91 1.17 2.02
C CYS A 39 2.81 0.76 0.54
N ALA A 40 3.62 1.32 -0.36
CA ALA A 40 3.71 0.89 -1.76
C ALA A 40 4.17 -0.58 -1.86
N ARG A 41 5.25 -0.96 -1.16
CA ARG A 41 5.71 -2.37 -1.12
C ARG A 41 4.62 -3.33 -0.63
N MET A 42 3.83 -2.90 0.36
CA MET A 42 2.68 -3.68 0.83
C MET A 42 1.64 -3.81 -0.31
N CYS A 43 1.22 -2.71 -0.92
CA CYS A 43 0.27 -2.73 -2.05
C CYS A 43 0.74 -3.67 -3.18
N GLU A 44 2.00 -3.58 -3.59
CA GLU A 44 2.61 -4.47 -4.58
C GLU A 44 2.58 -5.95 -4.13
N ALA A 45 2.85 -6.24 -2.85
CA ALA A 45 2.79 -7.59 -2.29
C ALA A 45 1.37 -8.18 -2.27
N PHE A 46 0.35 -7.33 -2.20
CA PHE A 46 -1.07 -7.71 -2.34
C PHE A 46 -1.55 -7.72 -3.81
N GLY A 47 -0.67 -7.41 -4.76
CA GLY A 47 -0.97 -7.48 -6.20
C GLY A 47 -1.55 -6.19 -6.79
N LEU A 48 -1.52 -5.09 -6.05
CA LEU A 48 -1.93 -3.79 -6.56
C LEU A 48 -0.81 -3.18 -7.45
N VAL A 49 -1.23 -2.47 -8.48
CA VAL A 49 -0.44 -1.72 -9.46
C VAL A 49 -0.51 -0.21 -9.17
N GLU A 50 0.65 0.46 -9.23
CA GLU A 50 0.77 1.91 -9.04
C GLU A 50 0.30 2.68 -10.28
N GLY A 51 -0.47 3.74 -10.05
CA GLY A 51 -0.87 4.67 -11.08
C GLY A 51 0.23 5.63 -11.52
N ALA A 52 0.43 5.75 -12.84
CA ALA A 52 1.45 6.61 -13.45
C ALA A 52 0.94 7.97 -13.96
N ASN A 53 -0.29 8.39 -13.60
CA ASN A 53 -1.04 9.55 -14.12
C ASN A 53 -1.67 9.37 -15.51
N ASP A 54 -1.89 8.13 -15.92
CA ASP A 54 -2.55 7.79 -17.18
C ASP A 54 -4.07 7.72 -16.93
N ASP A 55 -4.92 7.92 -17.95
CA ASP A 55 -6.39 7.92 -17.83
C ASP A 55 -7.02 6.57 -17.36
N ALA A 56 -6.19 5.59 -16.98
CA ALA A 56 -6.59 4.29 -16.44
C ALA A 56 -6.75 4.33 -14.90
N LEU A 57 -7.78 3.65 -14.40
CA LEU A 57 -7.97 3.47 -12.97
C LEU A 57 -6.99 2.41 -12.46
N GLU A 58 -5.89 2.86 -11.89
CA GLU A 58 -4.87 2.00 -11.28
C GLU A 58 -5.17 1.82 -9.78
N SER A 59 -4.81 0.65 -9.26
CA SER A 59 -5.28 0.20 -7.94
C SER A 59 -4.64 0.94 -6.75
N TYR A 60 -3.50 1.61 -6.91
CA TYR A 60 -3.03 2.57 -5.92
C TYR A 60 -2.29 3.79 -6.48
N ILE A 61 -2.31 4.89 -5.72
CA ILE A 61 -1.56 6.12 -6.02
C ILE A 61 -0.80 6.64 -4.79
N VAL A 62 0.29 7.36 -5.02
CA VAL A 62 1.12 7.98 -3.97
C VAL A 62 1.18 9.49 -4.12
N GLU A 63 1.14 10.20 -3.00
CA GLU A 63 1.30 11.65 -2.92
C GLU A 63 2.20 12.02 -1.74
N HIS A 64 3.05 13.03 -1.91
CA HIS A 64 3.90 13.53 -0.82
C HIS A 64 3.15 14.57 0.02
N THR A 65 3.05 14.37 1.34
CA THR A 65 2.45 15.37 2.24
C THR A 65 3.35 16.58 2.47
N PHE A 66 4.67 16.41 2.35
CA PHE A 66 5.66 17.48 2.50
C PHE A 66 6.93 17.15 1.72
N VAL A 67 7.60 18.19 1.23
CA VAL A 67 8.94 18.14 0.60
C VAL A 67 9.96 18.60 1.63
N GLY A 68 10.64 17.65 2.28
CA GLY A 68 11.65 17.90 3.31
C GLY A 68 12.61 16.74 3.48
#